data_AF-A0A521GF00-F1
#
_entry.id   AF-A0A521GF00-F1
#
_cell.length_a   1.000
_cell.length_b   1.000
_cell.length_c   1.000
_cell.angle_alpha   90.00
_cell.angle_beta   90.00
_cell.angle_gamma   90.00
#
_symmetry.space_group_name_H-M   'P 1'
#
loop_
_entity.id
_entity.type
_entity.pdbx_description
1 polymer ?
#
loop_
_entity_poly.entity_id
_entity_poly.type
_entity_poly.pdbx_seq_one_letter_code
_entity_poly.pdbx_strand_id
1 'polypeptide(L)'
;MKTTLILLTICLGSFQLQAQNQSPVRLSEAYELANIILALTDYGKTDRWEVSQQSVYYREVRDHFDQYSNHPLLAKVNYSRQQWENYLSFRTDAYAFGFDSTNRLVRQFAFAANTGFNPFEENLALVNDFVKTTGFRQFYRDHLPYYQNLADGYLTSQRYPDMLRFLENELGKRAEISSYAIVLSPLVGRMNCHRMVGEVGTDFITLPDFLLKGKTVSSANEEEIASGTHMLFTELDHAFVNPLTYQYSSLVRTNFDNRVWDAGSGYETDSLATFNEYMTWAVYDLFVQQYFPTVAAKVSVAWARQNGTRGFHASTLFNRELTALYAQRKPGQTLKDLYPAFIKRMGAIQAVLSKPPINK
;
A
#
# COMPACT_ATOMS: atom_id res chain seq x y z
N MET A 1 -69.31 -6.51 12.23
CA MET A 1 -68.04 -7.27 12.30
C MET A 1 -67.60 -7.64 10.90
N LYS A 2 -66.62 -6.91 10.35
CA LYS A 2 -65.80 -7.33 9.19
C LYS A 2 -64.39 -6.86 9.50
N THR A 3 -63.52 -7.81 9.81
CA THR A 3 -62.12 -7.57 10.13
C THR A 3 -61.34 -7.65 8.82
N THR A 4 -60.83 -6.51 8.35
CA THR A 4 -59.93 -6.46 7.19
C THR A 4 -58.52 -6.78 7.66
N LEU A 5 -57.99 -7.93 7.23
CA LEU A 5 -56.61 -8.35 7.48
C LEU A 5 -55.72 -7.67 6.43
N ILE A 6 -54.94 -6.67 6.84
CA ILE A 6 -53.91 -6.07 6.00
C ILE A 6 -52.68 -6.98 6.07
N LEU A 7 -52.37 -7.65 4.96
CA LEU A 7 -51.13 -8.40 4.79
C LEU A 7 -50.00 -7.39 4.57
N LEU A 8 -49.14 -7.20 5.57
CA LEU A 8 -47.93 -6.39 5.44
C LEU A 8 -46.86 -7.24 4.73
N THR A 9 -46.65 -6.99 3.44
CA THR A 9 -45.55 -7.57 2.68
C THR A 9 -44.25 -6.90 3.14
N ILE A 10 -43.51 -7.56 4.04
CA ILE A 10 -42.17 -7.12 4.43
C ILE A 10 -41.24 -7.39 3.24
N CYS A 11 -40.91 -6.33 2.50
CA CYS A 11 -39.82 -6.34 1.53
C CYS A 11 -38.50 -6.60 2.28
N LEU A 12 -37.98 -7.83 2.18
CA LEU A 12 -36.59 -8.17 2.47
C LEU A 12 -35.71 -7.54 1.39
N GLY A 13 -35.35 -6.28 1.57
CA GLY A 13 -34.54 -5.54 0.62
C GLY A 13 -33.92 -4.31 1.26
N SER A 14 -32.99 -4.52 2.20
CA SER A 14 -32.04 -3.52 2.70
C SER A 14 -31.01 -4.21 3.62
N PHE A 15 -30.20 -5.12 3.08
CA PHE A 15 -28.90 -5.45 3.69
C PHE A 15 -27.84 -4.60 3.01
N GLN A 16 -27.89 -3.28 3.21
CA GLN A 16 -26.78 -2.41 2.85
C GLN A 16 -26.59 -1.36 3.93
N LEU A 17 -25.40 -1.43 4.54
CA LEU A 17 -24.76 -0.39 5.35
C LEU A 17 -25.51 0.05 6.61
N GLN A 18 -25.60 -0.83 7.60
CA GLN A 18 -25.60 -0.38 8.98
C GLN A 18 -24.90 -1.41 9.90
N ALA A 19 -23.94 -0.89 10.67
CA ALA A 19 -23.03 -1.57 11.60
C ALA A 19 -21.74 -2.23 11.02
N GLN A 20 -20.99 -1.50 10.18
CA GLN A 20 -19.52 -1.60 10.19
C GLN A 20 -18.96 -0.37 10.93
N ASN A 21 -19.01 -0.41 12.25
CA ASN A 21 -18.14 0.40 13.10
C ASN A 21 -16.84 -0.41 13.29
N GLN A 22 -15.68 -0.12 12.70
CA GLN A 22 -15.34 0.75 11.57
C GLN A 22 -13.90 0.37 11.12
N SER A 23 -13.51 -0.92 11.15
CA SER A 23 -12.14 -1.34 10.76
C SER A 23 -11.80 -0.71 9.42
N PRO A 24 -10.66 -0.03 9.23
CA PRO A 24 -10.32 0.55 7.93
C PRO A 24 -10.02 -0.52 6.88
N VAL A 25 -9.79 -1.77 7.28
CA VAL A 25 -9.49 -2.85 6.35
C VAL A 25 -10.74 -3.28 5.57
N ARG A 26 -10.61 -3.43 4.25
CA ARG A 26 -11.66 -3.82 3.30
C ARG A 26 -11.21 -5.08 2.56
N LEU A 27 -11.82 -6.21 2.89
CA LEU A 27 -11.65 -7.44 2.12
C LEU A 27 -12.47 -7.34 0.82
N SER A 28 -11.84 -7.59 -0.33
CA SER A 28 -12.49 -7.55 -1.64
C SER A 28 -12.27 -8.86 -2.38
N GLU A 29 -13.36 -9.58 -2.66
CA GLU A 29 -13.35 -10.84 -3.41
C GLU A 29 -12.79 -10.64 -4.83
N ALA A 30 -13.14 -9.52 -5.48
CA ALA A 30 -12.63 -9.20 -6.82
C ALA A 30 -11.14 -8.81 -6.82
N TYR A 31 -10.69 -8.08 -5.80
CA TYR A 31 -9.27 -7.76 -5.64
C TYR A 31 -8.43 -9.02 -5.41
N GLU A 32 -8.90 -9.94 -4.55
CA GLU A 32 -8.20 -11.21 -4.33
C GLU A 32 -8.17 -12.07 -5.60
N LEU A 33 -9.28 -12.16 -6.34
CA LEU A 33 -9.34 -12.85 -7.63
C LEU A 33 -8.24 -12.35 -8.58
N ALA A 34 -8.10 -11.03 -8.72
CA ALA A 34 -7.13 -10.45 -9.63
C ALA A 34 -5.69 -10.79 -9.21
N ASN A 35 -5.40 -10.80 -7.91
CA ASN A 35 -4.09 -11.19 -7.39
C ASN A 35 -3.82 -12.70 -7.59
N ILE A 36 -4.81 -13.57 -7.42
CA ILE A 36 -4.68 -15.01 -7.74
C ILE A 36 -4.39 -15.19 -9.23
N ILE A 37 -5.13 -14.53 -10.11
CA ILE A 37 -4.91 -14.61 -11.56
C ILE A 37 -3.46 -14.22 -11.89
N LEU A 38 -2.96 -13.10 -11.36
CA LEU A 38 -1.58 -12.65 -11.60
C LEU A 38 -0.55 -13.64 -11.01
N ALA A 39 -0.80 -14.20 -9.83
CA ALA A 39 0.06 -15.21 -9.21
C ALA A 39 0.15 -16.53 -10.01
N LEU A 40 -0.83 -16.80 -10.87
CA LEU A 40 -0.88 -17.99 -11.72
C LEU A 40 -0.25 -17.78 -13.11
N THR A 41 0.10 -16.54 -13.47
CA THR A 41 0.86 -16.25 -14.70
C THR A 41 2.31 -16.72 -14.60
N ASP A 42 2.99 -16.87 -15.73
CA ASP A 42 4.39 -17.30 -15.72
C ASP A 42 5.32 -16.25 -15.09
N TYR A 43 5.01 -14.97 -15.28
CA TYR A 43 5.71 -13.88 -14.60
C TYR A 43 5.45 -13.92 -13.09
N GLY A 44 4.20 -14.08 -12.65
CA GLY A 44 3.86 -14.17 -11.22
C GLY A 44 4.52 -15.36 -10.50
N LYS A 45 4.77 -16.46 -11.21
CA LYS A 45 5.52 -17.62 -10.70
C LYS A 45 7.02 -17.38 -10.56
N THR A 46 7.60 -16.61 -11.47
CA THR A 46 9.06 -16.54 -11.64
C THR A 46 9.66 -15.28 -11.01
N ASP A 47 8.91 -14.18 -10.97
CA ASP A 47 9.32 -12.98 -10.27
C ASP A 47 9.19 -13.14 -8.77
N ARG A 48 10.21 -12.68 -8.04
CA ARG A 48 10.36 -12.90 -6.59
C ARG A 48 9.73 -11.80 -5.76
N TRP A 49 9.19 -10.78 -6.42
CA TRP A 49 8.94 -9.47 -5.84
C TRP A 49 7.50 -9.02 -5.97
N GLU A 50 6.87 -9.16 -7.14
CA GLU A 50 5.50 -8.69 -7.35
C GLU A 50 4.46 -9.55 -6.63
N VAL A 51 4.71 -10.86 -6.59
CA VAL A 51 3.88 -11.85 -5.90
C VAL A 51 4.59 -12.33 -4.64
N SER A 52 3.90 -12.30 -3.51
CA SER A 52 4.39 -12.90 -2.28
C SER A 52 4.24 -14.42 -2.34
N GLN A 53 5.37 -15.12 -2.46
CA GLN A 53 5.43 -16.58 -2.62
C GLN A 53 5.74 -17.34 -1.32
N GLN A 54 5.90 -16.63 -0.20
CA GLN A 54 6.45 -17.21 1.04
C GLN A 54 5.40 -17.85 1.94
N SER A 55 4.12 -17.58 1.72
CA SER A 55 3.03 -18.01 2.60
C SER A 55 2.57 -19.45 2.34
N VAL A 56 1.94 -20.06 3.34
CA VAL A 56 1.18 -21.32 3.16
C VAL A 56 0.07 -21.10 2.13
N TYR A 57 -0.61 -19.97 2.23
CA TYR A 57 -1.68 -19.59 1.32
C TYR A 57 -1.26 -19.55 -0.15
N TYR A 58 -0.06 -19.04 -0.48
CA TYR A 58 0.44 -19.10 -1.86
C TYR A 58 0.49 -20.55 -2.36
N ARG A 59 0.96 -21.49 -1.55
CA ARG A 59 0.98 -22.92 -1.92
C ARG A 59 -0.43 -23.47 -2.10
N GLU A 60 -1.37 -23.14 -1.23
CA GLU A 60 -2.78 -23.55 -1.37
C GLU A 60 -3.40 -23.01 -2.68
N VAL A 61 -3.08 -21.77 -3.07
CA VAL A 61 -3.46 -21.21 -4.36
C VAL A 61 -2.84 -22.01 -5.51
N ARG A 62 -1.55 -22.34 -5.44
CA ARG A 62 -0.89 -23.18 -6.46
C ARG A 62 -1.56 -24.54 -6.58
N ASP A 63 -1.75 -25.22 -5.45
CA ASP A 63 -2.31 -26.57 -5.38
C ASP A 63 -3.73 -26.62 -5.95
N HIS A 64 -4.56 -25.60 -5.67
CA HIS A 64 -5.93 -25.54 -6.19
C HIS A 64 -5.99 -25.17 -7.69
N PHE A 65 -5.23 -24.16 -8.11
CA PHE A 65 -5.44 -23.52 -9.41
C PHE A 65 -4.46 -23.94 -10.53
N ASP A 66 -3.34 -24.62 -10.24
CA ASP A 66 -2.33 -24.93 -11.26
C ASP A 66 -2.80 -25.87 -12.37
N GLN A 67 -3.80 -26.70 -12.06
CA GLN A 67 -4.49 -27.53 -13.06
C GLN A 67 -5.16 -26.70 -14.18
N TYR A 68 -5.41 -25.41 -13.95
CA TYR A 68 -5.99 -24.47 -14.91
C TYR A 68 -4.96 -23.57 -15.59
N SER A 69 -3.67 -23.92 -15.52
CA SER A 69 -2.56 -23.14 -16.10
C SER A 69 -2.69 -22.84 -17.60
N ASN A 70 -3.47 -23.64 -18.34
CA ASN A 70 -3.75 -23.43 -19.76
C ASN A 70 -4.93 -22.48 -20.04
N HIS A 71 -5.55 -21.88 -19.01
CA HIS A 71 -6.67 -20.97 -19.21
C HIS A 71 -6.22 -19.71 -19.98
N PRO A 72 -6.92 -19.31 -21.07
CA PRO A 72 -6.45 -18.25 -21.98
C PRO A 72 -6.24 -16.89 -21.32
N LEU A 73 -6.96 -16.60 -20.23
CA LEU A 73 -6.74 -15.42 -19.41
C LEU A 73 -5.28 -15.29 -18.95
N LEU A 74 -4.66 -16.38 -18.48
CA LEU A 74 -3.35 -16.33 -17.83
C LEU A 74 -2.25 -15.93 -18.80
N ALA A 75 -2.33 -16.38 -20.06
CA ALA A 75 -1.42 -15.93 -21.11
C ALA A 75 -1.65 -14.44 -21.46
N LYS A 76 -2.90 -13.99 -21.47
CA LYS A 76 -3.26 -12.62 -21.86
C LYS A 76 -2.84 -11.57 -20.83
N VAL A 77 -2.80 -11.94 -19.55
CA VAL A 77 -2.48 -11.01 -18.44
C VAL A 77 -1.12 -11.28 -17.79
N ASN A 78 -0.22 -11.96 -18.51
CA ASN A 78 1.15 -12.25 -18.09
C ASN A 78 2.05 -10.99 -18.19
N TYR A 79 1.74 -9.98 -17.39
CA TYR A 79 2.42 -8.68 -17.43
C TYR A 79 3.75 -8.74 -16.70
N SER A 80 4.84 -8.48 -17.43
CA SER A 80 6.18 -8.38 -16.83
C SER A 80 6.42 -7.04 -16.13
N ARG A 81 7.60 -6.87 -15.52
CA ARG A 81 8.03 -5.59 -14.92
C ARG A 81 7.96 -4.40 -15.88
N GLN A 82 8.20 -4.63 -17.18
CA GLN A 82 8.10 -3.57 -18.20
C GLN A 82 6.65 -3.11 -18.43
N GLN A 83 5.68 -3.95 -18.06
CA GLN A 83 4.24 -3.70 -18.15
C GLN A 83 3.66 -3.45 -16.76
N TRP A 84 4.41 -2.75 -15.90
CA TRP A 84 4.01 -2.50 -14.51
C TRP A 84 2.66 -1.78 -14.41
N GLU A 85 2.34 -0.88 -15.34
CA GLU A 85 1.04 -0.21 -15.40
C GLU A 85 -0.09 -1.22 -15.61
N ASN A 86 0.07 -2.17 -16.55
CA ASN A 86 -0.90 -3.24 -16.79
C ASN A 86 -1.09 -4.08 -15.53
N TYR A 87 0.00 -4.48 -14.89
CA TYR A 87 -0.03 -5.29 -13.66
C TYR A 87 -0.77 -4.56 -12.54
N LEU A 88 -0.39 -3.31 -12.26
CA LEU A 88 -0.97 -2.50 -11.21
C LEU A 88 -2.46 -2.22 -11.47
N SER A 89 -2.82 -1.76 -12.67
CA SER A 89 -4.23 -1.51 -13.00
C SER A 89 -5.05 -2.79 -12.99
N PHE A 90 -4.53 -3.91 -13.48
CA PHE A 90 -5.29 -5.16 -13.50
C PHE A 90 -5.70 -5.60 -12.09
N ARG A 91 -4.78 -5.55 -11.12
CA ARG A 91 -5.11 -5.89 -9.73
C ARG A 91 -5.97 -4.83 -9.06
N THR A 92 -5.63 -3.55 -9.21
CA THR A 92 -6.20 -2.49 -8.38
C THR A 92 -7.60 -2.13 -8.87
N ASP A 93 -7.81 -2.07 -10.19
CA ASP A 93 -9.12 -1.75 -10.77
C ASP A 93 -10.19 -2.79 -10.43
N ALA A 94 -9.79 -4.04 -10.17
CA ALA A 94 -10.68 -5.10 -9.72
C ALA A 94 -11.44 -4.73 -8.43
N TYR A 95 -10.90 -3.83 -7.61
CA TYR A 95 -11.57 -3.31 -6.43
C TYR A 95 -12.93 -2.67 -6.73
N ALA A 96 -13.10 -2.12 -7.94
CA ALA A 96 -14.35 -1.51 -8.41
C ALA A 96 -15.47 -2.52 -8.71
N PHE A 97 -15.18 -3.82 -8.67
CA PHE A 97 -16.07 -4.88 -9.12
C PHE A 97 -16.57 -5.73 -7.96
N GLY A 98 -17.74 -6.33 -8.16
CA GLY A 98 -18.35 -7.27 -7.23
C GLY A 98 -19.24 -8.25 -7.96
N PHE A 99 -19.51 -9.40 -7.34
CA PHE A 99 -20.37 -10.43 -7.93
C PHE A 99 -21.85 -10.06 -7.78
N ASP A 100 -22.59 -10.12 -8.88
CA ASP A 100 -24.04 -9.99 -8.88
C ASP A 100 -24.74 -11.29 -8.45
N SER A 101 -26.07 -11.26 -8.46
CA SER A 101 -26.92 -12.42 -8.11
C SER A 101 -26.77 -13.61 -9.06
N THR A 102 -26.18 -13.41 -10.24
CA THR A 102 -25.91 -14.46 -11.24
C THR A 102 -24.48 -15.00 -11.16
N ASN A 103 -23.72 -14.64 -10.12
CA ASN A 103 -22.30 -14.96 -9.94
C ASN A 103 -21.39 -14.37 -11.03
N ARG A 104 -21.76 -13.22 -11.61
CA ARG A 104 -20.92 -12.51 -12.58
C ARG A 104 -20.31 -11.26 -11.94
N LEU A 105 -19.06 -10.99 -12.26
CA LEU A 105 -18.43 -9.72 -11.91
C LEU A 105 -19.03 -8.59 -12.72
N VAL A 106 -19.54 -7.59 -12.00
CA VAL A 106 -20.05 -6.33 -12.54
C VAL A 106 -19.44 -5.17 -11.77
N ARG A 107 -19.22 -4.05 -12.47
CA ARG A 107 -18.70 -2.82 -11.86
C ARG A 107 -19.73 -2.26 -10.87
N GLN A 108 -19.30 -2.02 -9.63
CA GLN A 108 -20.13 -1.52 -8.54
C GLN A 108 -19.99 -0.01 -8.36
N PHE A 109 -18.82 0.55 -8.68
CA PHE A 109 -18.56 1.99 -8.59
C PHE A 109 -17.52 2.44 -9.63
N ALA A 110 -17.48 3.75 -9.88
CA ALA A 110 -16.50 4.35 -10.77
C ALA A 110 -15.13 4.43 -10.08
N PHE A 111 -14.16 3.69 -10.60
CA PHE A 111 -12.78 3.72 -10.13
C PHE A 111 -11.85 3.13 -11.21
N ALA A 112 -10.70 3.76 -11.36
CA ALA A 112 -9.56 3.28 -12.15
C ALA A 112 -8.28 3.81 -11.50
N ALA A 113 -7.33 2.92 -11.24
CA ALA A 113 -6.03 3.25 -10.65
C ALA A 113 -5.20 4.14 -11.59
N ASN A 114 -5.35 3.97 -12.91
CA ASN A 114 -4.78 4.80 -13.95
C ASN A 114 -5.90 5.25 -14.89
N THR A 115 -6.16 6.56 -14.97
CA THR A 115 -7.28 7.10 -15.75
C THR A 115 -7.17 6.72 -17.22
N GLY A 116 -8.27 6.22 -17.79
CA GLY A 116 -8.32 5.82 -19.21
C GLY A 116 -7.66 4.47 -19.52
N PHE A 117 -7.23 3.71 -18.51
CA PHE A 117 -6.50 2.46 -18.68
C PHE A 117 -7.04 1.39 -17.73
N ASN A 118 -7.75 0.38 -18.27
CA ASN A 118 -8.42 -0.64 -17.45
C ASN A 118 -8.27 -2.06 -18.02
N PRO A 119 -7.07 -2.65 -17.91
CA PRO A 119 -6.80 -4.02 -18.37
C PRO A 119 -7.66 -5.07 -17.64
N PHE A 120 -8.21 -4.79 -16.46
CA PHE A 120 -9.12 -5.73 -15.79
C PHE A 120 -10.45 -5.82 -16.54
N GLU A 121 -11.07 -4.67 -16.83
CA GLU A 121 -12.35 -4.59 -17.53
C GLU A 121 -12.25 -5.07 -18.99
N GLU A 122 -11.14 -4.76 -19.68
CA GLU A 122 -10.83 -5.28 -21.02
C GLU A 122 -10.79 -6.81 -21.08
N ASN A 123 -10.54 -7.46 -19.93
CA ASN A 123 -10.47 -8.91 -19.80
C ASN A 123 -11.65 -9.51 -19.03
N LEU A 124 -12.68 -8.72 -18.69
CA LEU A 124 -13.77 -9.12 -17.79
C LEU A 124 -14.50 -10.40 -18.23
N ALA A 125 -14.65 -10.62 -19.54
CA ALA A 125 -15.25 -11.84 -20.06
C ALA A 125 -14.42 -13.09 -19.71
N LEU A 126 -13.10 -13.03 -19.90
CA LEU A 126 -12.17 -14.11 -19.55
C LEU A 126 -12.01 -14.27 -18.03
N VAL A 127 -12.09 -13.17 -17.27
CA VAL A 127 -12.10 -13.22 -15.80
C VAL A 127 -13.35 -13.96 -15.29
N ASN A 128 -14.54 -13.66 -15.84
CA ASN A 128 -15.77 -14.38 -15.49
C ASN A 128 -15.70 -15.87 -15.88
N ASP A 129 -15.13 -16.19 -17.04
CA ASP A 129 -14.91 -17.58 -17.46
C ASP A 129 -13.97 -18.32 -16.51
N PHE A 130 -12.88 -17.67 -16.09
CA PHE A 130 -11.94 -18.20 -15.11
C PHE A 130 -12.64 -18.49 -13.78
N VAL A 131 -13.45 -17.56 -13.27
CA VAL A 131 -14.21 -17.75 -12.01
C VAL A 131 -15.11 -18.99 -12.10
N LYS A 132 -15.82 -19.15 -13.22
CA LYS A 132 -16.73 -20.27 -13.43
C LYS A 132 -15.97 -21.60 -13.54
N THR A 133 -14.89 -21.62 -14.31
CA THR A 133 -14.12 -22.83 -14.61
C THR A 133 -13.35 -23.34 -13.40
N THR A 134 -12.83 -22.44 -12.57
CA THR A 134 -11.94 -22.80 -11.45
C THR A 134 -12.64 -23.00 -10.12
N GLY A 135 -13.92 -22.63 -10.01
CA GLY A 135 -14.65 -22.63 -8.74
C GLY A 135 -14.14 -21.58 -7.75
N PHE A 136 -13.47 -20.51 -8.23
CA PHE A 136 -12.83 -19.49 -7.40
C PHE A 136 -13.69 -18.98 -6.24
N ARG A 137 -14.99 -18.74 -6.47
CA ARG A 137 -15.86 -18.20 -5.41
C ARG A 137 -15.96 -19.13 -4.19
N GLN A 138 -15.93 -20.45 -4.42
CA GLN A 138 -15.93 -21.41 -3.32
C GLN A 138 -14.60 -21.36 -2.58
N PHE A 139 -13.48 -21.39 -3.30
CA PHE A 139 -12.14 -21.21 -2.73
C PHE A 139 -12.05 -19.95 -1.87
N TYR A 140 -12.51 -18.80 -2.37
CA TYR A 140 -12.49 -17.55 -1.59
C TYR A 140 -13.32 -17.65 -0.30
N ARG A 141 -14.54 -18.22 -0.37
CA ARG A 141 -15.39 -18.40 0.82
C ARG A 141 -14.74 -19.31 1.86
N ASP A 142 -14.09 -20.38 1.43
CA ASP A 142 -13.43 -21.33 2.32
C ASP A 142 -12.22 -20.68 3.04
N HIS A 143 -11.62 -19.66 2.44
CA HIS A 143 -10.50 -18.90 3.02
C HIS A 143 -10.92 -17.58 3.71
N LEU A 144 -12.22 -17.27 3.81
CA LEU A 144 -12.69 -16.06 4.51
C LEU A 144 -12.15 -15.95 5.94
N PRO A 145 -12.12 -17.02 6.77
CA PRO A 145 -11.53 -16.94 8.10
C PRO A 145 -10.03 -16.59 8.07
N TYR A 146 -9.29 -17.08 7.07
CA TYR A 146 -7.89 -16.75 6.89
C TYR A 146 -7.68 -15.26 6.58
N TYR A 147 -8.44 -14.70 5.63
CA TYR A 147 -8.34 -13.27 5.30
C TYR A 147 -8.75 -12.36 6.47
N GLN A 148 -9.77 -12.77 7.25
CA GLN A 148 -10.20 -12.04 8.44
C GLN A 148 -9.11 -12.02 9.51
N ASN A 149 -8.48 -13.17 9.79
CA ASN A 149 -7.36 -13.26 10.71
C ASN A 149 -6.16 -12.39 10.26
N LEU A 150 -5.87 -12.34 8.96
CA LEU A 150 -4.86 -11.44 8.41
C LEU A 150 -5.22 -9.97 8.61
N ALA A 151 -6.48 -9.59 8.35
CA ALA A 151 -6.96 -8.22 8.54
C ALA A 151 -6.83 -7.75 9.99
N ASP A 152 -7.23 -8.60 10.95
CA ASP A 152 -7.16 -8.30 12.38
C ASP A 152 -5.71 -8.24 12.87
N GLY A 153 -4.89 -9.20 12.47
CA GLY A 153 -3.46 -9.24 12.79
C GLY A 153 -2.72 -8.03 12.21
N TYR A 154 -3.05 -7.65 10.97
CA TYR A 154 -2.53 -6.46 10.32
C TYR A 154 -2.88 -5.22 11.13
N LEU A 155 -4.17 -4.92 11.31
CA LEU A 155 -4.61 -3.70 12.00
C LEU A 155 -4.01 -3.59 13.42
N THR A 156 -3.95 -4.70 14.15
CA THR A 156 -3.35 -4.76 15.48
C THR A 156 -1.86 -4.41 15.46
N SER A 157 -1.12 -4.92 14.47
CA SER A 157 0.32 -4.69 14.35
C SER A 157 0.69 -3.28 13.89
N GLN A 158 -0.18 -2.63 13.09
CA GLN A 158 0.17 -1.38 12.41
C GLN A 158 0.20 -0.16 13.32
N ARG A 159 -0.40 -0.19 14.52
CA ARG A 159 -0.49 1.00 15.41
C ARG A 159 -1.05 2.24 14.69
N TYR A 160 -2.01 2.06 13.79
CA TYR A 160 -2.58 3.15 12.98
C TYR A 160 -2.99 4.41 13.77
N PRO A 161 -3.64 4.32 14.96
CA PRO A 161 -3.94 5.51 15.77
C PRO A 161 -2.69 6.26 16.27
N ASP A 162 -1.58 5.57 16.48
CA ASP A 162 -0.31 6.18 16.87
C ASP A 162 0.35 6.88 15.68
N MET A 163 0.31 6.27 14.49
CA MET A 163 0.81 6.89 13.25
C MET A 163 0.10 8.21 12.97
N LEU A 164 -1.24 8.21 12.98
CA LEU A 164 -2.03 9.42 12.75
C LEU A 164 -1.72 10.51 13.76
N ARG A 165 -1.70 10.16 15.05
CA ARG A 165 -1.41 11.13 16.10
C ARG A 165 -0.01 11.70 15.98
N PHE A 166 0.98 10.88 15.64
CA PHE A 166 2.34 11.33 15.39
C PHE A 166 2.39 12.32 14.22
N LEU A 167 1.82 11.95 13.07
CA LEU A 167 1.80 12.79 11.87
C LEU A 167 1.06 14.11 12.10
N GLU A 168 -0.09 14.09 12.77
CA GLU A 168 -0.86 15.30 13.07
C GLU A 168 -0.12 16.24 14.04
N ASN A 169 0.58 15.69 15.03
CA ASN A 169 1.37 16.47 15.97
C ASN A 169 2.58 17.11 15.30
N GLU A 170 3.26 16.37 14.41
CA GLU A 170 4.52 16.81 13.81
C GLU A 170 4.36 17.65 12.55
N LEU A 171 3.33 17.39 11.73
CA LEU A 171 3.13 17.99 10.43
C LEU A 171 1.84 18.82 10.33
N GLY A 172 0.98 18.75 11.36
CA GLY A 172 -0.32 19.41 11.42
C GLY A 172 -1.48 18.52 10.95
N LYS A 173 -2.71 18.94 11.23
CA LYS A 173 -3.92 18.18 10.88
C LYS A 173 -4.08 18.03 9.37
N ARG A 174 -4.51 16.84 8.94
CA ARG A 174 -4.89 16.57 7.55
C ARG A 174 -6.16 17.35 7.19
N ALA A 175 -6.19 17.99 6.01
CA ALA A 175 -7.33 18.78 5.56
C ALA A 175 -8.33 18.00 4.69
N GLU A 176 -7.90 16.91 4.03
CA GLU A 176 -8.62 16.40 2.84
C GLU A 176 -9.18 14.97 2.94
N ILE A 177 -8.92 14.23 4.02
CA ILE A 177 -9.36 12.81 4.14
C ILE A 177 -10.26 12.64 5.37
N SER A 178 -11.56 12.51 5.13
CA SER A 178 -12.57 12.23 6.16
C SER A 178 -12.73 10.73 6.44
N SER A 179 -12.41 9.88 5.46
CA SER A 179 -12.53 8.42 5.53
C SER A 179 -11.33 7.75 4.89
N TYR A 180 -10.91 6.60 5.45
CA TYR A 180 -9.71 5.89 5.03
C TYR A 180 -9.95 4.37 4.99
N ALA A 181 -9.44 3.72 3.95
CA ALA A 181 -9.56 2.30 3.72
C ALA A 181 -8.21 1.65 3.41
N ILE A 182 -8.06 0.39 3.81
CA ILE A 182 -6.90 -0.44 3.53
C ILE A 182 -7.38 -1.69 2.81
N VAL A 183 -6.88 -1.94 1.62
CA VAL A 183 -7.19 -3.13 0.82
C VAL A 183 -5.96 -4.01 0.78
N LEU A 184 -6.14 -5.29 1.12
CA LEU A 184 -5.04 -6.23 1.27
C LEU A 184 -5.30 -7.53 0.52
N SER A 185 -4.21 -8.18 0.13
CA SER A 185 -4.17 -9.56 -0.36
C SER A 185 -2.86 -10.19 0.12
N PRO A 186 -2.87 -11.45 0.59
CA PRO A 186 -1.67 -12.18 1.00
C PRO A 186 -0.70 -12.46 -0.15
N LEU A 187 -1.12 -12.24 -1.40
CA LEU A 187 -0.30 -12.45 -2.61
C LEU A 187 0.43 -11.19 -3.06
N VAL A 188 0.14 -10.03 -2.48
CA VAL A 188 0.79 -8.77 -2.86
C VAL A 188 2.20 -8.74 -2.28
N GLY A 189 3.21 -8.78 -3.15
CA GLY A 189 4.63 -8.69 -2.77
C GLY A 189 5.24 -7.28 -2.92
N ARG A 190 4.76 -6.50 -3.91
CA ARG A 190 5.17 -5.11 -4.18
C ARG A 190 4.03 -4.27 -4.79
N MET A 191 4.38 -3.07 -5.26
CA MET A 191 3.51 -2.08 -5.91
C MET A 191 2.40 -1.55 -5.00
N ASN A 192 2.78 -1.15 -3.78
CA ASN A 192 1.89 -0.41 -2.90
C ASN A 192 1.45 0.89 -3.58
N CYS A 193 0.22 1.30 -3.32
CA CYS A 193 -0.24 2.60 -3.80
C CYS A 193 -1.40 3.15 -2.99
N HIS A 194 -1.37 4.47 -2.80
CA HIS A 194 -2.52 5.28 -2.41
C HIS A 194 -3.40 5.67 -3.61
N ARG A 195 -4.71 5.61 -3.47
CA ARG A 195 -5.70 6.12 -4.44
C ARG A 195 -6.92 6.71 -3.74
N MET A 196 -7.57 7.68 -4.38
CA MET A 196 -8.91 8.13 -3.98
C MET A 196 -9.98 7.26 -4.64
N VAL A 197 -10.78 6.58 -3.84
CA VAL A 197 -11.95 5.81 -4.28
C VAL A 197 -13.19 6.58 -3.84
N GLY A 198 -13.79 7.33 -4.76
CA GLY A 198 -14.74 8.38 -4.39
C GLY A 198 -14.05 9.40 -3.48
N GLU A 199 -14.60 9.61 -2.28
CA GLU A 199 -14.04 10.51 -1.26
C GLU A 199 -13.20 9.75 -0.19
N VAL A 200 -12.90 8.47 -0.41
CA VAL A 200 -12.17 7.63 0.55
C VAL A 200 -10.72 7.46 0.10
N GLY A 201 -9.77 7.92 0.93
CA GLY A 201 -8.36 7.59 0.74
C GLY A 201 -8.16 6.10 0.96
N THR A 202 -7.65 5.39 -0.06
CA THR A 202 -7.60 3.92 -0.08
C THR A 202 -6.19 3.45 -0.42
N ASP A 203 -5.61 2.68 0.49
CA ASP A 203 -4.26 2.13 0.33
C ASP A 203 -4.32 0.66 -0.03
N PHE A 204 -3.63 0.29 -1.10
CA PHE A 204 -3.45 -1.09 -1.55
C PHE A 204 -2.06 -1.55 -1.12
N ILE A 205 -1.98 -2.36 -0.07
CA ILE A 205 -0.72 -2.59 0.65
C ILE A 205 -0.30 -4.06 0.71
N THR A 206 1.01 -4.26 0.81
CA THR A 206 1.68 -5.52 1.16
C THR A 206 1.52 -5.80 2.66
N LEU A 207 1.31 -7.07 3.01
CA LEU A 207 1.30 -7.50 4.41
C LEU A 207 2.72 -7.67 4.97
N PRO A 208 2.93 -7.44 6.29
CA PRO A 208 4.16 -7.79 6.98
C PRO A 208 4.52 -9.28 6.82
N ASP A 209 5.81 -9.54 6.57
CA ASP A 209 6.38 -10.88 6.43
C ASP A 209 5.97 -11.85 7.55
N PHE A 210 5.91 -11.38 8.79
CA PHE A 210 5.59 -12.25 9.93
C PHE A 210 4.16 -12.79 9.83
N LEU A 211 3.19 -11.97 9.37
CA LEU A 211 1.81 -12.42 9.15
C LEU A 211 1.74 -13.41 8.00
N LEU A 212 2.45 -13.14 6.90
CA LEU A 212 2.52 -14.04 5.75
C LEU A 212 3.15 -15.40 6.10
N LYS A 213 4.07 -15.42 7.06
CA LYS A 213 4.69 -16.63 7.62
C LYS A 213 3.82 -17.30 8.70
N GLY A 214 2.62 -16.80 8.96
CA GLY A 214 1.66 -17.38 9.90
C GLY A 214 1.93 -17.05 11.37
N LYS A 215 2.83 -16.11 11.68
CA LYS A 215 3.05 -15.65 13.05
C LYS A 215 1.90 -14.74 13.48
N THR A 216 1.45 -14.89 14.72
CA THR A 216 0.55 -13.93 15.38
C THR A 216 1.33 -12.69 15.80
N VAL A 217 0.65 -11.57 15.99
CA VAL A 217 1.26 -10.34 16.54
C VAL A 217 1.94 -10.59 17.89
N SER A 218 1.35 -11.43 18.74
CA SER A 218 1.93 -11.79 20.04
C SER A 218 3.22 -12.63 19.96
N SER A 219 3.47 -13.27 18.83
CA SER A 219 4.69 -14.08 18.58
C SER A 219 5.73 -13.36 17.73
N ALA A 220 5.37 -12.21 17.13
CA ALA A 220 6.29 -11.37 16.40
C ALA A 220 7.18 -10.59 17.39
N ASN A 221 8.47 -10.48 17.06
CA ASN A 221 9.35 -9.64 17.85
C ASN A 221 9.16 -8.15 17.50
N GLU A 222 9.71 -7.27 18.33
CA GLU A 222 9.55 -5.82 18.18
C GLU A 222 10.08 -5.29 16.84
N GLU A 223 11.16 -5.85 16.30
CA GLU A 223 11.71 -5.47 15.00
C GLU A 223 10.78 -5.87 13.84
N GLU A 224 10.17 -7.06 13.92
CA GLU A 224 9.17 -7.52 12.94
C GLU A 224 7.94 -6.61 12.93
N ILE A 225 7.46 -6.20 14.11
CA ILE A 225 6.33 -5.28 14.23
C ILE A 225 6.73 -3.90 13.71
N ALA A 226 7.84 -3.33 14.20
CA ALA A 226 8.32 -2.02 13.80
C ALA A 226 8.50 -1.95 12.28
N SER A 227 9.27 -2.87 11.68
CA SER A 227 9.49 -2.92 10.24
C SER A 227 8.17 -3.13 9.46
N GLY A 228 7.27 -3.96 9.97
CA GLY A 228 5.95 -4.20 9.39
C GLY A 228 5.04 -2.97 9.35
N THR A 229 5.34 -1.91 10.12
CA THR A 229 4.59 -0.64 10.08
C THR A 229 5.02 0.30 8.94
N HIS A 230 6.20 0.08 8.32
CA HIS A 230 6.78 1.03 7.38
C HIS A 230 5.85 1.32 6.20
N MET A 231 5.34 0.29 5.53
CA MET A 231 4.57 0.47 4.29
C MET A 231 3.32 1.32 4.51
N LEU A 232 2.52 1.03 5.54
CA LEU A 232 1.34 1.84 5.85
C LEU A 232 1.72 3.26 6.25
N PHE A 233 2.75 3.41 7.10
CA PHE A 233 3.20 4.72 7.55
C PHE A 233 3.53 5.62 6.36
N THR A 234 4.30 5.10 5.42
CA THR A 234 4.82 5.87 4.29
C THR A 234 3.77 6.17 3.23
N GLU A 235 2.75 5.33 3.08
CA GLU A 235 1.62 5.68 2.21
C GLU A 235 0.72 6.73 2.89
N LEU A 236 0.50 6.58 4.20
CA LEU A 236 -0.33 7.49 5.00
C LEU A 236 0.31 8.89 5.11
N ASP A 237 1.63 8.98 5.28
CA ASP A 237 2.31 10.25 5.49
C ASP A 237 2.38 11.13 4.25
N HIS A 238 2.20 10.58 3.04
CA HIS A 238 2.12 11.38 1.81
C HIS A 238 1.00 12.43 1.89
N ALA A 239 -0.09 12.15 2.60
CA ALA A 239 -1.17 13.11 2.83
C ALA A 239 -0.77 14.30 3.72
N PHE A 240 0.40 14.23 4.36
CA PHE A 240 0.97 15.27 5.23
C PHE A 240 2.24 15.89 4.62
N VAL A 241 3.17 15.02 4.19
CA VAL A 241 4.45 15.39 3.59
C VAL A 241 4.23 16.15 2.29
N ASN A 242 3.43 15.61 1.35
CA ASN A 242 3.31 16.21 0.03
C ASN A 242 2.74 17.65 0.11
N PRO A 243 1.61 17.92 0.81
CA PRO A 243 1.10 19.29 0.94
C PRO A 243 2.09 20.24 1.61
N LEU A 244 2.83 19.78 2.62
CA LEU A 244 3.84 20.60 3.28
C LEU A 244 5.01 20.92 2.33
N THR A 245 5.50 19.95 1.57
CA THR A 245 6.50 20.17 0.52
C THR A 245 6.00 21.18 -0.51
N TYR A 246 4.74 21.08 -0.95
CA TYR A 246 4.17 22.00 -1.93
C TYR A 246 4.14 23.45 -1.42
N GLN A 247 3.85 23.67 -0.14
CA GLN A 247 3.94 25.00 0.49
C GLN A 247 5.37 25.58 0.41
N TYR A 248 6.40 24.73 0.41
CA TYR A 248 7.81 25.11 0.29
C TYR A 248 8.43 24.81 -1.07
N SER A 249 7.62 24.62 -2.11
CA SER A 249 8.09 24.11 -3.41
C SER A 249 9.20 24.95 -4.04
N SER A 250 9.14 26.29 -3.94
CA SER A 250 10.21 27.18 -4.40
C SER A 250 11.52 26.97 -3.64
N LEU A 251 11.44 26.72 -2.33
CA LEU A 251 12.62 26.48 -1.50
C LEU A 251 13.24 25.12 -1.83
N VAL A 252 12.42 24.08 -2.02
CA VAL A 252 12.87 22.73 -2.44
C VAL A 252 13.56 22.80 -3.79
N ARG A 253 12.91 23.39 -4.81
CA ARG A 253 13.49 23.53 -6.15
C ARG A 253 14.82 24.31 -6.16
N THR A 254 15.01 25.22 -5.21
CA THR A 254 16.25 25.99 -5.09
C THR A 254 17.37 25.21 -4.40
N ASN A 255 17.04 24.31 -3.47
CA ASN A 255 18.01 23.69 -2.57
C ASN A 255 18.10 22.16 -2.71
N PHE A 256 17.35 21.54 -3.61
CA PHE A 256 17.33 20.09 -3.77
C PHE A 256 17.31 19.71 -5.25
N ASP A 257 18.47 19.25 -5.74
CA ASP A 257 18.64 18.77 -7.11
C ASP A 257 18.48 17.25 -7.18
N ASN A 258 17.33 16.77 -7.67
CA ASN A 258 17.10 15.33 -7.80
C ASN A 258 18.13 14.64 -8.73
N ARG A 259 18.77 15.36 -9.65
CA ARG A 259 19.86 14.79 -10.47
C ARG A 259 21.09 14.46 -9.64
N VAL A 260 21.19 14.94 -8.40
CA VAL A 260 22.24 14.55 -7.44
C VAL A 260 21.73 13.45 -6.52
N TRP A 261 20.51 13.60 -5.98
CA TRP A 261 19.93 12.72 -4.96
C TRP A 261 19.34 11.42 -5.53
N ASP A 262 18.99 11.38 -6.81
CA ASP A 262 18.38 10.24 -7.47
C ASP A 262 19.36 9.46 -8.34
N ALA A 263 19.32 8.13 -8.27
CA ALA A 263 20.14 7.23 -9.06
C ALA A 263 19.30 6.11 -9.72
N GLY A 264 18.16 6.45 -10.31
CA GLY A 264 17.34 5.52 -11.10
C GLY A 264 16.06 5.07 -10.40
N SER A 265 15.38 5.96 -9.67
CA SER A 265 14.16 5.62 -8.94
C SER A 265 12.88 5.63 -9.76
N GLY A 266 12.88 6.26 -10.94
CA GLY A 266 11.69 6.63 -11.70
C GLY A 266 11.13 8.03 -11.41
N TYR A 267 11.70 8.78 -10.46
CA TYR A 267 11.32 10.16 -10.13
C TYR A 267 12.34 11.22 -10.60
N GLU A 268 13.21 10.87 -11.56
CA GLU A 268 14.36 11.67 -12.00
C GLU A 268 13.98 13.01 -12.65
N THR A 269 12.70 13.20 -12.98
CA THR A 269 12.20 14.42 -13.63
C THR A 269 11.50 15.38 -12.67
N ASP A 270 11.30 15.01 -11.40
CA ASP A 270 10.56 15.83 -10.44
C ASP A 270 11.26 15.90 -9.06
N SER A 271 11.93 17.04 -8.79
CA SER A 271 12.56 17.30 -7.49
C SER A 271 11.60 17.27 -6.30
N LEU A 272 10.32 17.65 -6.49
CA LEU A 272 9.36 17.58 -5.39
C LEU A 272 9.02 16.14 -5.07
N ALA A 273 8.81 15.31 -6.10
CA ALA A 273 8.53 13.89 -5.91
C ALA A 273 9.72 13.16 -5.26
N THR A 274 10.94 13.35 -5.75
CA THR A 274 12.14 12.77 -5.12
C THR A 274 12.28 13.22 -3.66
N PHE A 275 12.08 14.52 -3.38
CA PHE A 275 12.17 15.04 -2.02
C PHE A 275 11.08 14.46 -1.09
N ASN A 276 9.85 14.31 -1.59
CA ASN A 276 8.74 13.70 -0.84
C ASN A 276 9.07 12.28 -0.40
N GLU A 277 9.59 11.43 -1.30
CA GLU A 277 9.97 10.05 -0.96
C GLU A 277 11.06 10.01 0.13
N TYR A 278 12.10 10.84 0.00
CA TYR A 278 13.13 10.98 1.03
C TYR A 278 12.56 11.42 2.37
N MET A 279 11.68 12.42 2.37
CA MET A 279 11.03 12.93 3.58
C MET A 279 10.16 11.86 4.24
N THR A 280 9.38 11.13 3.46
CA THR A 280 8.49 10.07 3.95
C THR A 280 9.26 9.01 4.76
N TRP A 281 10.41 8.53 4.26
CA TRP A 281 11.22 7.57 5.03
C TRP A 281 11.95 8.20 6.21
N ALA A 282 12.37 9.46 6.11
CA ALA A 282 13.02 10.14 7.22
C ALA A 282 12.03 10.44 8.37
N VAL A 283 10.76 10.73 8.05
CA VAL A 283 9.68 10.90 9.02
C VAL A 283 9.38 9.57 9.70
N TYR A 284 9.38 8.47 8.94
CA TYR A 284 9.24 7.12 9.51
C TYR A 284 10.34 6.80 10.53
N ASP A 285 11.59 7.19 10.28
CA ASP A 285 12.69 7.01 11.24
C ASP A 285 12.40 7.70 12.59
N LEU A 286 11.79 8.89 12.56
CA LEU A 286 11.36 9.60 13.78
C LEU A 286 10.22 8.86 14.50
N PHE A 287 9.26 8.31 13.75
CA PHE A 287 8.17 7.50 14.30
C PHE A 287 8.71 6.25 15.01
N VAL A 288 9.60 5.48 14.37
CA VAL A 288 10.16 4.28 15.02
C VAL A 288 11.04 4.62 16.21
N GLN A 289 11.76 5.75 16.20
CA GLN A 289 12.49 6.23 17.37
C GLN A 289 11.57 6.50 18.57
N GLN A 290 10.37 7.04 18.32
CA GLN A 290 9.41 7.36 19.38
C GLN A 290 8.70 6.12 19.92
N TYR A 291 8.30 5.19 19.06
CA TYR A 291 7.41 4.08 19.43
C TYR A 291 8.10 2.72 19.55
N PHE A 292 9.32 2.58 19.03
CA PHE A 292 10.12 1.35 19.03
C PHE A 292 11.62 1.64 19.30
N PRO A 293 11.95 2.39 20.38
CA PRO A 293 13.30 2.96 20.58
C PRO A 293 14.42 1.90 20.67
N THR A 294 14.11 0.69 21.12
CA THR A 294 15.03 -0.45 21.27
C THR A 294 15.52 -1.00 19.94
N VAL A 295 14.70 -0.91 18.88
CA VAL A 295 14.98 -1.46 17.55
C VAL A 295 15.09 -0.39 16.47
N ALA A 296 14.77 0.88 16.78
CA ALA A 296 14.70 1.99 15.86
C ALA A 296 15.94 2.11 14.96
N ALA A 297 17.15 2.07 15.54
CA ALA A 297 18.39 2.19 14.78
C ALA A 297 18.56 1.06 13.74
N LYS A 298 18.22 -0.17 14.12
CA LYS A 298 18.33 -1.34 13.23
C LYS A 298 17.30 -1.26 12.10
N VAL A 299 16.05 -0.96 12.43
CA VAL A 299 14.94 -0.82 11.48
C VAL A 299 15.20 0.32 10.49
N SER A 300 15.60 1.49 10.98
CA SER A 300 15.92 2.67 10.16
C SER A 300 17.05 2.37 9.17
N VAL A 301 18.12 1.70 9.62
CA VAL A 301 19.24 1.32 8.74
C VAL A 301 18.81 0.29 7.69
N ALA A 302 17.96 -0.67 8.04
CA ALA A 302 17.46 -1.67 7.10
C ALA A 302 16.64 -1.02 5.98
N TRP A 303 15.71 -0.14 6.33
CA TRP A 303 14.88 0.58 5.35
C TRP A 303 15.68 1.58 4.53
N ALA A 304 16.61 2.33 5.12
CA ALA A 304 17.49 3.22 4.37
C ALA A 304 18.32 2.46 3.32
N ARG A 305 18.79 1.24 3.63
CA ARG A 305 19.48 0.38 2.66
C ARG A 305 18.54 -0.08 1.55
N GLN A 306 17.32 -0.50 1.89
CA GLN A 306 16.32 -0.91 0.92
C GLN A 306 15.92 0.24 -0.01
N ASN A 307 15.79 1.46 0.50
CA ASN A 307 15.49 2.64 -0.33
C ASN A 307 16.69 3.01 -1.21
N GLY A 308 17.92 2.83 -0.71
CA GLY A 308 19.13 2.94 -1.49
C GLY A 308 19.15 2.03 -2.72
N THR A 309 18.66 0.79 -2.64
CA THR A 309 18.57 -0.11 -3.80
C THR A 309 17.48 0.27 -4.80
N ARG A 310 16.58 1.19 -4.43
CA ARG A 310 15.51 1.74 -5.28
C ARG A 310 15.91 3.05 -5.96
N GLY A 311 17.19 3.41 -5.96
CA GLY A 311 17.70 4.65 -6.57
C GLY A 311 17.90 5.80 -5.59
N PHE A 312 17.41 5.69 -4.34
CA PHE A 312 17.54 6.71 -3.31
C PHE A 312 18.85 6.54 -2.52
N HIS A 313 19.97 6.48 -3.21
CA HIS A 313 21.29 6.09 -2.67
C HIS A 313 21.73 6.85 -1.41
N ALA A 314 21.26 8.09 -1.20
CA ALA A 314 21.60 8.92 -0.04
C ALA A 314 20.63 8.79 1.17
N SER A 315 19.74 7.78 1.23
CA SER A 315 18.71 7.68 2.30
C SER A 315 19.30 7.71 3.71
N THR A 316 20.40 6.99 3.94
CA THR A 316 21.06 7.00 5.27
C THR A 316 21.52 8.40 5.67
N LEU A 317 22.04 9.19 4.72
CA LEU A 317 22.46 10.56 5.00
C LEU A 317 21.25 11.44 5.29
N PHE A 318 20.26 11.46 4.39
CA PHE A 318 19.07 12.30 4.52
C PHE A 318 18.36 12.09 5.87
N ASN A 319 18.11 10.82 6.22
CA ASN A 319 17.43 10.43 7.46
C ASN A 319 18.22 10.85 8.71
N ARG A 320 19.55 10.66 8.69
CA ARG A 320 20.44 11.08 9.79
C ARG A 320 20.39 12.59 10.00
N GLU A 321 20.43 13.37 8.92
CA GLU A 321 20.41 14.83 9.02
C GLU A 321 19.06 15.34 9.56
N LEU A 322 17.94 14.71 9.18
CA LEU A 322 16.62 15.05 9.75
C LEU A 322 16.56 14.69 11.23
N THR A 323 16.97 13.46 11.59
CA THR A 323 17.01 13.00 12.98
C THR A 323 17.87 13.93 13.86
N ALA A 324 19.04 14.34 13.37
CA ALA A 324 19.92 15.25 14.09
C ALA A 324 19.30 16.65 14.27
N LEU A 325 18.65 17.19 13.23
CA LEU A 325 17.93 18.48 13.34
C LEU A 325 16.76 18.38 14.32
N TYR A 326 16.01 17.30 14.25
CA TYR A 326 14.86 17.03 15.12
C TYR A 326 15.26 16.91 16.59
N ALA A 327 16.37 16.25 16.89
CA ALA A 327 16.91 16.13 18.24
C ALA A 327 17.34 17.48 18.86
N GLN A 328 17.66 18.48 18.02
CA GLN A 328 18.12 19.81 18.43
C GLN A 328 16.99 20.86 18.47
N ARG A 329 15.76 20.46 18.18
CA ARG A 329 14.61 21.37 18.14
C ARG A 329 14.35 22.00 19.50
N LYS A 330 13.86 23.24 19.50
CA LYS A 330 13.45 23.92 20.74
C LYS A 330 12.19 23.26 21.30
N PRO A 331 11.96 23.31 22.63
CA PRO A 331 10.70 22.87 23.22
C PRO A 331 9.50 23.51 22.51
N GLY A 332 8.52 22.69 22.13
CA GLY A 332 7.32 23.12 21.40
C GLY A 332 7.48 23.26 19.89
N GLN A 333 8.69 23.13 19.33
CA GLN A 333 8.85 22.99 17.88
C GLN A 333 8.47 21.59 17.41
N THR A 334 7.77 21.56 16.28
CA THR A 334 7.36 20.37 15.53
C THR A 334 8.22 20.19 14.29
N LEU A 335 8.15 19.03 13.63
CA LEU A 335 8.81 18.83 12.34
C LEU A 335 8.40 19.87 11.29
N LYS A 336 7.14 20.31 11.29
CA LYS A 336 6.63 21.39 10.42
C LYS A 336 7.43 22.68 10.57
N ASP A 337 7.82 23.03 11.80
CA ASP A 337 8.60 24.25 12.09
C ASP A 337 10.04 24.13 11.61
N LEU A 338 10.58 22.91 11.56
CA LEU A 338 11.95 22.62 11.14
C LEU A 338 12.09 22.53 9.61
N TYR A 339 10.99 22.31 8.90
CA TYR A 339 10.95 22.03 7.46
C TYR A 339 11.79 22.99 6.60
N PRO A 340 11.67 24.33 6.73
CA PRO A 340 12.44 25.26 5.91
C PRO A 340 13.95 25.21 6.18
N ALA A 341 14.34 25.01 7.44
CA ALA A 341 15.74 24.89 7.82
C ALA A 341 16.33 23.58 7.29
N PHE A 342 15.55 22.51 7.33
CA PHE A 342 15.95 21.21 6.83
C PHE A 342 16.20 21.22 5.31
N ILE A 343 15.29 21.82 4.52
CA ILE A 343 15.46 21.94 3.07
C ILE A 343 16.78 22.67 2.72
N LYS A 344 17.07 23.79 3.39
CA LYS A 344 18.33 24.53 3.18
C LYS A 344 19.56 23.70 3.55
N ARG A 345 19.47 22.90 4.62
CA ARG A 345 20.55 21.97 5.02
C ARG A 345 20.83 20.93 3.95
N MET A 346 19.79 20.38 3.31
CA MET A 346 19.97 19.44 2.19
C MET A 346 20.69 20.09 1.00
N GLY A 347 20.37 21.35 0.69
CA GLY A 347 21.09 22.09 -0.35
C GLY A 347 22.55 22.38 -0.03
N ALA A 348 22.89 22.60 1.24
CA ALA A 348 24.29 22.75 1.64
C ALA A 348 25.07 21.43 1.53
N ILE A 349 24.42 20.30 1.83
CA ILE A 349 25.07 18.98 1.87
C ILE A 349 25.13 18.32 0.49
N GLN A 350 24.26 18.66 -0.46
CA GLN A 350 24.27 18.03 -1.79
C GLN A 350 25.61 18.20 -2.53
N ALA A 351 26.39 19.24 -2.20
CA ALA A 351 27.70 19.49 -2.80
C ALA A 351 28.75 18.40 -2.48
N VAL A 352 28.52 17.60 -1.42
CA VAL A 352 29.43 16.51 -1.03
C VAL A 352 28.89 15.12 -1.40
N LEU A 353 27.74 15.05 -2.08
CA LEU A 353 27.16 13.78 -2.53
C LEU A 353 27.87 13.28 -3.79
N SER A 354 28.28 12.02 -3.76
CA SER A 354 28.75 11.28 -4.93
C SER A 354 27.80 10.12 -5.20
N LYS A 355 27.24 10.06 -6.41
CA LYS A 355 26.44 8.90 -6.82
C LYS A 355 27.28 7.64 -6.80
N PRO A 356 26.74 6.49 -6.36
CA PRO A 356 27.42 5.22 -6.53
C PRO A 356 27.64 4.95 -8.03
N PRO A 357 28.73 4.27 -8.42
CA PRO A 357 28.92 3.85 -9.79
C PRO A 357 27.73 2.99 -10.23
N ILE A 358 27.15 3.30 -11.39
CA ILE A 358 26.06 2.51 -11.98
C ILE A 358 26.68 1.19 -12.46
N ASN A 359 26.49 0.11 -11.70
CA ASN A 359 26.72 -1.22 -12.24
C ASN A 359 25.58 -1.52 -13.22
N LYS A 360 25.88 -1.42 -14.52
CA LYS A 360 24.97 -1.79 -15.59
C LYS A 360 24.71 -3.29 -15.63
#